data_AF-A0A3E0WN51-F1
#
_entry.id   AF-A0A3E0WN51-F1
#
_cell.length_a   1.000
_cell.length_b   1.000
_cell.length_c   1.000
_cell.angle_alpha   90.00
_cell.angle_beta   90.00
_cell.angle_gamma   90.00
#
_symmetry.space_group_name_H-M   'P 1'
#
loop_
_entity.id
_entity.type
_entity.pdbx_description
1 polymer ?
#
loop_
_entity_poly.entity_id
_entity_poly.type
_entity_poly.pdbx_seq_one_letter_code
_entity_poly.pdbx_strand_id
1 'polypeptide(L)'
;MCGSNVGSGACCPPAQILKEEICGNFNGALTEPVWSAPAGSYIAGTFQVFNSASSPATVTATGTATPAIALSAAPGNTDSQSVNNPTNFSITAADGDNGTYCITLYKRVLA
;
A
#
# COMPACT_ATOMS: atom_id res chain seq x y z
N MET A 1 -4.31 -25.16 18.10
CA MET A 1 -4.89 -26.46 18.48
C MET A 1 -6.35 -26.21 18.86
N CYS A 2 -7.30 -26.56 18.00
CA CYS A 2 -8.73 -26.56 18.36
C CYS A 2 -9.04 -27.92 18.98
N GLY A 3 -9.24 -27.95 20.29
CA GLY A 3 -9.52 -29.16 21.05
C GLY A 3 -11.00 -29.32 21.37
N SER A 4 -11.46 -30.56 21.24
CA SER A 4 -12.56 -31.20 21.98
C SER A 4 -13.97 -31.21 21.36
N ASN A 5 -14.19 -32.22 20.52
CA ASN A 5 -15.31 -33.19 20.54
C ASN A 5 -16.73 -32.72 20.93
N VAL A 6 -17.55 -32.32 19.95
CA VAL A 6 -18.96 -32.76 19.78
C VAL A 6 -19.35 -32.58 18.31
N GLY A 7 -20.06 -33.54 17.72
CA GLY A 7 -20.36 -33.59 16.28
C GLY A 7 -21.15 -32.40 15.73
N SER A 8 -20.51 -31.63 14.86
CA SER A 8 -21.02 -30.96 13.65
C SER A 8 -19.85 -30.14 13.10
N GLY A 9 -19.38 -30.49 11.90
CA GLY A 9 -18.17 -29.94 11.31
C GLY A 9 -18.20 -28.41 11.17
N ALA A 10 -17.02 -27.80 11.33
CA ALA A 10 -16.67 -26.43 10.94
C ALA A 10 -17.13 -25.28 11.86
N CYS A 11 -16.69 -25.25 13.13
CA CYS A 11 -16.77 -24.05 13.99
C CYS A 11 -15.60 -23.05 13.80
N CYS A 12 -14.93 -23.05 12.64
CA CYS A 12 -14.01 -21.99 12.27
C CYS A 12 -14.51 -21.40 10.95
N PRO A 13 -15.11 -20.20 10.96
CA PRO A 13 -15.51 -19.58 9.71
C PRO A 13 -14.28 -19.41 8.82
N PRO A 14 -14.44 -19.57 7.50
CA PRO A 14 -13.31 -19.50 6.58
C PRO A 14 -12.66 -18.12 6.67
N ALA A 15 -11.33 -18.09 6.67
CA ALA A 15 -10.60 -16.83 6.59
C ALA A 15 -11.05 -16.05 5.35
N GLN A 16 -11.46 -14.80 5.54
CA GLN A 16 -11.87 -13.91 4.46
C GLN A 16 -10.70 -13.01 4.05
N ILE A 17 -10.65 -12.65 2.77
CA ILE A 17 -9.72 -11.63 2.27
C ILE A 17 -10.48 -10.32 2.13
N LEU A 18 -10.02 -9.30 2.85
CA LEU A 18 -10.52 -7.94 2.70
C LEU A 18 -9.54 -7.16 1.82
N LYS A 19 -10.08 -6.55 0.76
CA LYS A 19 -9.37 -5.61 -0.12
C LYS A 19 -9.67 -4.18 0.34
N GLU A 20 -8.64 -3.40 0.61
CA GLU A 20 -8.75 -1.97 0.90
C GLU A 20 -8.09 -1.18 -0.22
N GLU A 21 -8.69 -0.05 -0.58
CA GLU A 21 -8.16 0.84 -1.60
C GLU A 21 -8.10 2.25 -1.04
N ILE A 22 -6.90 2.83 -1.01
CA ILE A 22 -6.60 4.14 -0.45
C ILE A 22 -5.95 4.95 -1.54
N CYS A 23 -6.70 5.86 -2.16
CA CYS A 23 -6.15 6.79 -3.13
C CYS A 23 -6.18 8.22 -2.59
N GLY A 24 -5.25 9.05 -3.06
CA GLY A 24 -5.18 10.46 -2.70
C GLY A 24 -4.33 11.26 -3.68
N ASN A 25 -4.26 12.56 -3.42
CA ASN A 25 -3.47 13.51 -4.21
C ASN A 25 -2.37 14.07 -3.33
N PHE A 26 -1.23 14.41 -3.93
CA PHE A 26 -0.18 15.19 -3.29
C PHE A 26 0.09 16.46 -4.10
N ASN A 27 0.42 17.54 -3.40
CA ASN A 27 0.73 18.83 -4.00
C ASN A 27 1.79 19.53 -3.14
N GLY A 28 3.03 19.47 -3.58
CA GLY A 28 4.20 19.94 -2.85
C GLY A 28 4.83 18.89 -1.94
N ALA A 29 5.73 19.35 -1.07
CA ALA A 29 6.48 18.49 -0.18
C ALA A 29 5.60 17.78 0.86
N LEU A 30 5.90 16.50 1.10
CA LEU A 30 5.25 15.66 2.10
C LEU A 30 6.23 15.45 3.27
N THR A 31 5.77 15.71 4.50
CA THR A 31 6.58 15.54 5.72
C THR A 31 6.35 14.21 6.42
N GLU A 32 5.22 13.57 6.17
CA GLU A 32 4.78 12.34 6.84
C GLU A 32 4.56 11.21 5.82
N PRO A 33 4.69 9.94 6.23
CA PRO A 33 4.35 8.81 5.37
C PRO A 33 2.87 8.91 4.96
N VAL A 34 2.62 8.64 3.68
CA VAL A 34 1.28 8.65 3.11
C VAL A 34 0.43 7.53 3.69
N TRP A 35 1.07 6.41 4.07
CA TRP A 35 0.41 5.28 4.68
C TRP A 35 1.37 4.51 5.59
N SER A 36 0.83 3.97 6.69
CA SER A 36 1.54 3.07 7.59
C SER A 36 0.60 2.04 8.23
N ALA A 37 1.16 0.89 8.59
CA ALA A 37 0.45 -0.18 9.29
C ALA A 37 1.41 -1.01 10.16
N PRO A 38 0.91 -1.63 11.25
CA PRO A 38 1.69 -2.60 12.00
C PRO A 38 2.17 -3.78 11.14
N ALA A 39 3.31 -4.37 11.51
CA ALA A 39 3.83 -5.55 10.82
C ALA A 39 2.84 -6.72 10.89
N GLY A 40 2.60 -7.36 9.75
CA GLY A 40 1.67 -8.49 9.62
C GLY A 40 0.20 -8.11 9.47
N SER A 41 -0.16 -6.83 9.45
CA SER A 41 -1.54 -6.39 9.21
C SER A 41 -2.03 -6.68 7.79
N TYR A 42 -1.14 -6.63 6.80
CA TYR A 42 -1.45 -6.88 5.39
C TYR A 42 -0.53 -7.95 4.82
N ILE A 43 -1.09 -8.83 3.99
CA ILE A 43 -0.36 -9.93 3.35
C ILE A 43 0.29 -9.51 2.03
N ALA A 44 -0.36 -8.59 1.31
CA ALA A 44 0.11 -8.07 0.03
C ALA A 44 -0.47 -6.69 -0.23
N GLY A 45 0.16 -5.94 -1.12
CA GLY A 45 -0.40 -4.71 -1.66
C GLY A 45 0.25 -4.28 -2.96
N THR A 46 -0.46 -3.40 -3.67
CA THR A 46 0.02 -2.72 -4.88
C THR A 46 0.05 -1.23 -4.59
N PHE A 47 1.21 -0.63 -4.81
CA PHE A 47 1.47 0.78 -4.60
C PHE A 47 1.69 1.43 -5.96
N GLN A 48 0.98 2.53 -6.21
CA GLN A 48 1.06 3.26 -7.47
C GLN A 48 1.22 4.75 -7.19
N VAL A 49 2.11 5.39 -7.95
CA VAL A 49 2.30 6.84 -7.97
C VAL A 49 2.21 7.33 -9.40
N PHE A 50 1.36 8.32 -9.62
CA PHE A 50 1.34 9.11 -10.84
C PHE A 50 1.91 10.48 -10.54
N ASN A 51 2.90 10.88 -11.34
CA ASN A 51 3.46 12.21 -11.30
C ASN A 51 2.86 13.04 -12.45
N SER A 52 2.23 14.17 -12.13
CA SER A 52 1.62 15.03 -13.13
C SER A 52 2.64 15.54 -14.14
N ALA A 53 2.20 15.77 -15.38
CA ALA A 53 3.04 16.37 -16.43
C ALA A 53 3.45 17.81 -16.11
N SER A 54 2.75 18.47 -15.16
CA SER A 54 3.08 19.82 -14.70
C SER A 54 4.17 19.85 -13.62
N SER A 55 4.59 18.69 -13.09
CA SER A 55 5.60 18.66 -12.03
C SER A 55 6.98 19.03 -12.57
N PRO A 56 7.76 19.83 -11.83
CA PRO A 56 9.11 20.22 -12.25
C PRO A 56 10.11 19.06 -12.23
N ALA A 57 9.90 18.01 -11.41
CA ALA A 57 10.87 16.93 -11.23
C ALA A 57 10.23 15.53 -11.14
N THR A 58 11.09 14.51 -11.16
CA THR A 58 10.72 13.12 -10.89
C THR A 58 10.35 12.94 -9.41
N VAL A 59 9.18 12.35 -9.17
CA VAL A 59 8.71 11.98 -7.83
C VAL A 59 9.13 10.55 -7.56
N THR A 60 9.66 10.29 -6.36
CA THR A 60 10.01 8.93 -5.93
C THR A 60 9.14 8.50 -4.77
N ALA A 61 8.92 7.19 -4.63
CA ALA A 61 8.26 6.66 -3.45
C ALA A 61 8.96 5.41 -2.95
N THR A 62 9.02 5.29 -1.63
CA THR A 62 9.72 4.21 -0.94
C THR A 62 8.84 3.64 0.16
N GLY A 63 9.16 2.41 0.56
CA GLY A 63 8.42 1.76 1.62
C GLY A 63 8.99 0.40 1.99
N THR A 64 8.64 -0.04 3.19
CA THR A 64 9.15 -1.26 3.82
C THR A 64 8.18 -2.40 3.51
N ALA A 65 8.63 -3.32 2.67
CA ALA A 65 7.91 -4.51 2.22
C ALA A 65 8.90 -5.55 1.67
N THR A 66 8.39 -6.68 1.17
CA THR A 66 9.19 -7.74 0.54
C THR A 66 8.69 -8.03 -0.88
N PRO A 67 9.39 -7.58 -1.95
CA PRO A 67 10.58 -6.73 -1.93
C PRO A 67 10.28 -5.29 -1.45
N ALA A 68 11.32 -4.52 -1.12
CA ALA A 68 11.15 -3.12 -0.73
C ALA A 68 10.48 -2.33 -1.86
N ILE A 69 9.65 -1.36 -1.49
CA ILE A 69 9.00 -0.48 -2.45
C ILE A 69 10.02 0.55 -2.92
N ALA A 70 10.18 0.66 -4.23
CA ALA A 70 11.04 1.64 -4.88
C ALA A 70 10.40 2.05 -6.21
N LEU A 71 9.64 3.15 -6.17
CA LEU A 71 8.97 3.74 -7.33
C LEU A 71 9.65 5.04 -7.75
N SER A 72 9.68 5.31 -9.04
CA SER A 72 10.22 6.52 -9.63
C SER A 72 9.39 6.96 -10.84
N ALA A 73 8.52 7.94 -10.63
CA ALA A 73 7.63 8.47 -11.66
C ALA A 73 8.16 9.83 -12.19
N ALA A 74 8.64 9.84 -13.44
CA ALA A 74 8.93 11.09 -14.15
C ALA A 74 7.63 11.87 -14.46
N PRO A 75 7.69 13.19 -14.69
CA PRO A 75 6.50 13.97 -15.01
C PRO A 75 5.70 13.38 -16.17
N GLY A 76 4.40 13.19 -15.97
CA GLY A 76 3.47 12.60 -16.93
C GLY A 76 3.40 11.08 -16.91
N ASN A 77 4.19 10.41 -16.06
CA ASN A 77 4.25 8.95 -15.98
C ASN A 77 3.63 8.42 -14.68
N THR A 78 3.22 7.16 -14.74
CA THR A 78 2.80 6.35 -13.60
C THR A 78 3.84 5.25 -13.37
N ASP A 79 4.19 5.02 -12.11
CA ASP A 79 4.95 3.85 -11.70
C ASP A 79 4.16 3.04 -10.66
N SER A 80 4.30 1.72 -10.68
CA SER A 80 3.54 0.82 -9.81
C SER A 80 4.32 -0.43 -9.46
N GLN A 81 4.16 -0.90 -8.22
CA GLN A 81 4.82 -2.10 -7.72
C GLN A 81 3.91 -2.87 -6.78
N SER A 82 3.91 -4.20 -6.93
CA SER A 82 3.25 -5.12 -6.01
C SER A 82 4.28 -5.75 -5.07
N VAL A 83 3.96 -5.79 -3.78
CA VAL A 83 4.86 -6.25 -2.71
C VAL A 83 4.11 -7.08 -1.68
N ASN A 84 4.85 -7.88 -0.91
CA ASN A 84 4.30 -8.66 0.20
C ASN A 84 4.62 -8.00 1.54
N ASN A 85 3.74 -8.18 2.52
CA ASN A 85 3.91 -7.68 3.89
C ASN A 85 4.33 -6.19 4.00
N PRO A 86 3.61 -5.25 3.34
CA PRO A 86 3.95 -3.84 3.44
C PRO A 86 3.65 -3.30 4.85
N THR A 87 4.46 -2.34 5.30
CA THR A 87 4.30 -1.69 6.62
C THR A 87 4.30 -0.16 6.55
N ASN A 88 4.91 0.43 5.53
CA ASN A 88 4.82 1.86 5.28
C ASN A 88 4.97 2.19 3.80
N PHE A 89 4.56 3.40 3.44
CA PHE A 89 4.72 3.98 2.13
C PHE A 89 4.84 5.50 2.23
N SER A 90 5.92 6.03 1.68
CA SER A 90 6.26 7.45 1.69
C SER A 90 6.57 7.92 0.27
N ILE A 91 6.02 9.07 -0.09
CA ILE A 91 6.30 9.73 -1.36
C ILE A 91 7.24 10.91 -1.07
N THR A 92 8.32 10.99 -1.83
CA THR A 92 9.25 12.12 -1.81
C THR A 92 8.95 13.00 -3.02
N ALA A 93 8.35 14.15 -2.75
CA ALA A 93 8.02 15.21 -3.70
C ALA A 93 8.58 16.55 -3.18
N ALA A 94 8.92 17.46 -4.08
CA ALA A 94 9.37 18.81 -3.75
C ALA A 94 8.24 19.83 -3.93
N ASP A 95 8.48 21.08 -3.51
CA ASP A 95 7.54 22.17 -3.75
C ASP A 95 7.28 22.36 -5.25
N GLY A 96 6.01 22.36 -5.63
CA GLY A 96 5.57 22.44 -7.02
C GLY A 96 5.33 21.09 -7.71
N ASP A 97 5.85 19.97 -7.18
CA ASP A 97 5.48 18.64 -7.65
C ASP A 97 4.03 18.34 -7.26
N ASN A 98 3.29 17.72 -8.17
CA ASN A 98 1.93 17.29 -7.90
C ASN A 98 1.58 15.99 -8.62
N GLY A 99 0.61 15.27 -8.07
CA GLY A 99 0.23 14.00 -8.62
C GLY A 99 -0.75 13.25 -7.74
N THR A 100 -0.91 11.96 -8.04
CA THR A 100 -1.83 11.09 -7.34
C THR A 100 -1.14 9.81 -6.91
N TYR A 101 -1.66 9.18 -5.87
CA TYR A 101 -1.24 7.86 -5.46
C TYR A 101 -2.47 6.99 -5.26
N CYS A 102 -2.31 5.70 -5.49
CA CYS A 102 -3.29 4.74 -5.02
C CYS A 102 -2.61 3.48 -4.47
N ILE A 103 -3.14 3.01 -3.35
CA ILE A 103 -2.65 1.87 -2.59
C ILE A 103 -3.77 0.86 -2.51
N THR A 104 -3.52 -0.34 -3.03
CA THR A 104 -4.42 -1.48 -2.89
C THR A 104 -3.82 -2.45 -1.89
N LEU A 105 -4.52 -2.79 -0.81
CA LEU A 105 -4.03 -3.65 0.26
C LEU A 105 -4.93 -4.87 0.44
N TYR A 106 -4.32 -5.99 0.80
CA TYR A 106 -5.01 -7.24 1.07
C TYR A 106 -4.69 -7.71 2.49
N LYS A 107 -5.71 -7.97 3.30
CA LYS A 107 -5.57 -8.54 4.65
C LYS A 107 -6.44 -9.76 4.85
N ARG A 108 -6.02 -10.65 5.74
CA ARG A 108 -6.79 -11.81 6.19
C ARG A 108 -7.59 -11.43 7.42
N VAL A 109 -8.88 -11.72 7.42
CA VAL A 109 -9.76 -11.52 8.56
C VAL A 109 -10.34 -12.88 8.96
N LEU A 110 -10.18 -13.24 10.22
CA LEU A 110 -10.89 -14.37 10.81
C LEU A 110 -12.26 -13.84 11.24
N ALA A 111 -13.33 -14.45 10.74
CA ALA A 111 -14.68 -14.15 11.16
C ALA A 111 -15.02 -14.80 12.51
#